data_AF-A0A835WW37-F1
#
_entry.id   AF-A0A835WW37-F1
#
_cell.length_a   1.000
_cell.length_b   1.000
_cell.length_c   1.000
_cell.angle_alpha   90.00
_cell.angle_beta   90.00
_cell.angle_gamma   90.00
#
_symmetry.space_group_name_H-M   'P 1'
#
loop_
_entity.id
_entity.type
_entity.pdbx_description
1 polymer ?
#
loop_
_entity_poly.entity_id
_entity_poly.type
_entity_poly.pdbx_seq_one_letter_code
_entity_poly.pdbx_strand_id
1 'polypeptide(L)' 'MIHADFSEYNIFKTDKGLILFDLGSAVLRQHPNAEKFLKRDINNISNFFAKRGLTVQNPLDVIVKVMK' A
#
# COMPACT_ATOMS: atom_id res chain seq x y z
N MET A 1 9.05 -4.48 -5.86
CA MET A 1 8.83 -3.07 -6.21
C MET A 1 7.89 -2.47 -5.17
N ILE A 2 7.98 -1.17 -4.92
CA ILE A 2 7.13 -0.43 -3.97
C ILE A 2 6.42 0.64 -4.79
N HIS A 3 5.10 0.74 -4.70
CA HIS A 3 4.32 1.67 -5.52
C HIS A 3 4.70 3.12 -5.23
N ALA A 4 5.03 3.41 -3.97
CA ALA A 4 5.43 4.73 -3.50
C ALA A 4 4.37 5.81 -3.67
N ASP A 5 3.13 5.46 -3.96
CA ASP A 5 1.95 6.33 -3.85
C ASP A 5 0.67 5.50 -3.70
N PHE A 6 0.74 4.38 -2.98
CA PHE A 6 -0.37 3.44 -2.93
C PHE A 6 -1.53 3.99 -2.09
N SER A 7 -2.73 3.98 -2.66
CA SER A 7 -3.98 4.40 -2.03
C SER A 7 -5.18 3.77 -2.73
N GLU A 8 -6.39 4.00 -2.22
CA GLU A 8 -7.64 3.58 -2.84
C GLU A 8 -7.86 4.17 -4.24
N TYR A 9 -7.24 5.31 -4.54
CA TYR A 9 -7.40 6.00 -5.82
C TYR A 9 -6.70 5.25 -6.96
N ASN A 10 -5.72 4.42 -6.63
CA ASN A 10 -4.89 3.70 -7.60
C ASN A 10 -5.34 2.23 -7.74
N ILE A 11 -6.54 1.90 -7.25
CA ILE A 11 -7.13 0.56 -7.31
C ILE A 11 -8.48 0.62 -8.01
N PHE A 12 -8.61 -0.09 -9.12
CA PHE A 12 -9.92 -0.39 -9.69
C PHE A 12 -10.51 -1.64 -9.07
N LYS A 13 -11.75 -1.52 -8.61
CA LYS A 13 -12.58 -2.67 -8.24
C LYS A 13 -13.37 -3.10 -9.46
N THR A 14 -13.08 -4.29 -9.97
CA THR A 14 -13.78 -4.89 -11.11
C THR A 14 -14.45 -6.19 -10.70
N ASP A 15 -15.34 -6.72 -11.55
CA ASP A 15 -15.98 -8.03 -11.32
C ASP A 15 -14.97 -9.19 -11.26
N LYS A 16 -13.79 -9.00 -11.87
CA LYS A 16 -12.69 -9.98 -11.88
C LYS A 16 -11.72 -9.81 -10.71
N GLY A 17 -11.95 -8.84 -9.83
CA GLY A 17 -11.09 -8.52 -8.69
C GLY A 17 -10.49 -7.12 -8.75
N LEU A 18 -9.44 -6.93 -7.95
CA LEU A 18 -8.76 -5.63 -7.82
C LEU A 18 -7.64 -5.51 -8.85
N ILE A 19 -7.60 -4.36 -9.54
CA ILE A 19 -6.54 -4.02 -10.49
C ILE A 19 -5.81 -2.80 -9.96
N LEU A 20 -4.49 -2.93 -9.80
CA LEU A 20 -3.60 -1.84 -9.46
C LEU A 20 -3.12 -1.13 -10.73
N PHE A 21 -3.15 0.20 -10.73
CA PHE A 21 -2.64 1.03 -11.83
C PHE A 21 -1.81 2.19 -11.29
N ASP A 22 -1.31 3.04 -12.19
CA ASP A 22 -0.46 4.20 -11.87
C ASP A 22 0.87 3.85 -11.15
N LEU A 23 1.68 3.00 -11.81
CA LEU A 23 2.98 2.57 -11.31
C LEU A 23 4.13 3.51 -11.72
N GLY A 24 3.84 4.71 -12.25
CA GLY A 24 4.85 5.63 -12.77
C GLY A 24 5.85 6.11 -11.72
N SER A 25 5.40 6.19 -10.46
CA SER A 25 6.23 6.58 -9.31
C SER A 25 6.85 5.39 -8.57
N ALA A 26 6.64 4.17 -9.05
CA ALA A 26 7.08 2.97 -8.33
C ALA A 26 8.60 2.84 -8.29
N VAL A 27 9.12 2.42 -7.14
CA VAL A 27 10.56 2.29 -6.89
C VAL A 27 10.98 0.86 -6.61
N LEU A 28 12.25 0.57 -6.89
CA LEU A 28 12.88 -0.69 -6.48
C LEU A 28 13.11 -0.71 -4.97
N ARG A 29 13.24 -1.93 -4.42
CA ARG A 29 13.44 -2.14 -2.99
C ARG A 29 14.78 -1.57 -2.48
N GLN A 30 15.77 -1.45 -3.36
CA GLN A 30 17.08 -0.87 -3.09
C GLN A 30 17.07 0.67 -3.04
N HIS A 31 15.96 1.30 -3.42
CA HIS A 31 15.86 2.76 -3.35
C HIS A 31 16.05 3.24 -1.90
N PRO A 32 16.83 4.30 -1.64
CA PRO A 32 17.13 4.75 -0.27
C PRO A 32 15.89 5.07 0.57
N ASN A 33 14.81 5.51 -0.09
CA ASN A 33 13.53 5.83 0.56
C ASN A 33 12.47 4.71 0.45
N ALA A 34 12.84 3.52 -0.04
CA ALA A 34 11.92 2.40 -0.24
C ALA A 34 11.05 2.12 0.99
N GLU A 35 11.68 1.96 2.17
CA GLU A 35 10.96 1.65 3.41
C GLU A 35 10.00 2.77 3.83
N LYS A 36 10.39 4.04 3.67
CA LYS A 36 9.54 5.20 3.97
C LYS A 36 8.29 5.20 3.08
N PHE A 37 8.46 4.91 1.80
CA PHE A 37 7.36 4.80 0.85
C PHE A 37 6.43 3.64 1.19
N LEU A 38 6.97 2.46 1.48
CA LEU A 38 6.17 1.30 1.89
C LEU A 38 5.35 1.57 3.16
N LYS A 39 5.95 2.24 4.15
CA LYS A 39 5.25 2.66 5.38
C LYS A 39 4.06 3.57 5.07
N ARG A 40 4.24 4.54 4.17
CA ARG A 40 3.18 5.44 3.73
C ARG A 40 2.06 4.68 3.02
N ASP A 41 2.43 3.84 2.06
CA ASP A 41 1.51 3.02 1.26
C ASP A 41 0.62 2.15 2.14
N ILE A 42 1.21 1.44 3.12
CA ILE A 42 0.47 0.60 4.06
C ILE A 42 -0.45 1.43 4.95
N ASN A 43 0.03 2.57 5.47
CA ASN A 43 -0.79 3.45 6.29
C ASN A 43 -1.99 4.03 5.53
N ASN A 44 -1.83 4.40 4.26
CA ASN A 44 -2.92 4.91 3.44
C ASN A 44 -4.06 3.89 3.34
N ILE A 45 -3.73 2.64 3.02
CA ILE A 45 -4.72 1.57 2.89
C ILE A 45 -5.35 1.20 4.24
N SER A 46 -4.55 1.09 5.31
CA SER A 46 -5.07 0.82 6.65
C SER A 46 -6.04 1.92 7.09
N ASN A 47 -5.70 3.20 6.84
CA ASN A 47 -6.57 4.33 7.16
C ASN A 47 -7.85 4.32 6.32
N PHE A 48 -7.78 3.96 5.04
CA PHE A 48 -8.96 3.85 4.19
C PHE A 48 -10.01 2.88 4.74
N PHE A 49 -9.58 1.70 5.20
CA PHE A 49 -10.48 0.70 5.78
C PHE A 49 -10.90 1.06 7.21
N ALA A 50 -9.99 1.56 8.04
CA ALA A 50 -10.29 1.97 9.42
C ALA A 50 -11.36 3.08 9.47
N LYS A 51 -11.28 4.08 8.57
CA LYS A 51 -12.30 5.15 8.45
C LYS A 51 -13.69 4.62 8.08
N ARG A 52 -13.80 3.40 7.56
CA ARG A 52 -15.06 2.72 7.22
C ARG A 52 -15.55 1.79 8.34
N GLY A 53 -14.94 1.86 9.51
CA GLY A 53 -15.33 1.06 10.69
C GLY A 53 -14.83 -0.38 10.65
N LEU A 54 -13.91 -0.73 9.74
CA LEU A 54 -13.35 -2.06 9.66
C LEU A 54 -12.14 -2.20 10.59
N THR A 55 -12.03 -3.34 11.27
CA THR A 55 -10.83 -3.70 12.01
C THR A 55 -9.70 -3.98 11.03
N VAL A 56 -8.60 -3.22 11.16
CA VAL A 56 -7.40 -3.38 10.34
C VAL A 56 -6.27 -3.98 11.15
N GLN A 57 -5.36 -4.69 10.48
CA GLN A 57 -4.13 -5.17 11.10
C GLN A 57 -3.24 -3.98 11.46
N ASN A 58 -2.40 -4.14 12.49
CA ASN A 58 -1.42 -3.12 12.84
C ASN A 58 -0.48 -2.88 11.65
N PRO A 59 -0.35 -1.64 11.15
CA PRO A 59 0.51 -1.33 10.01
C PRO A 59 1.95 -1.83 10.17
N LEU A 60 2.52 -1.80 11.38
CA LEU A 60 3.87 -2.28 11.64
C LEU A 60 4.03 -3.77 11.38
N ASP A 61 3.04 -4.57 11.78
CA ASP A 61 3.05 -6.02 11.55
C ASP A 61 2.97 -6.34 10.06
N VAL A 62 2.15 -5.57 9.32
CA VAL A 62 2.03 -5.69 7.86
C VAL A 62 3.34 -5.32 7.17
N ILE A 63 4.01 -4.23 7.58
CA ILE A 63 5.31 -3.81 7.03
C ILE A 63 6.34 -4.92 7.21
N VAL A 64 6.47 -5.46 8.43
CA VAL A 64 7.42 -6.55 8.72
C VAL A 64 7.12 -7.78 7.87
N LYS A 65 5.85 -8.12 7.68
CA LYS A 65 5.43 -9.25 6.84
C LYS A 65 5.79 -9.05 5.36
N VAL A 66 5.61 -7.84 4.82
CA VAL A 66 5.89 -7.52 3.40
C VAL A 66 7.39 -7.39 3.12
N MET A 67 8.18 -7.02 4.13
CA MET A 67 9.64 -6.92 4.03
C MET A 67 10.37 -8.25 4.27
N LYS A 68 9.70 -9.30 4.73
CA LYS A 68 10.26 -10.66 4.70
C LYS A 68 10.25 -11.18 3.26
#